data_AF-A0A1F2RAA4-F1
#
_entry.id   AF-A0A1F2RAA4-F1
#
_cell.length_a   1.000
_cell.length_b   1.000
_cell.length_c   1.000
_cell.angle_alpha   90.00
_cell.angle_beta   90.00
_cell.angle_gamma   90.00
#
_symmetry.space_group_name_H-M   'P 1'
#
loop_
_entity.id
_entity.type
_entity.pdbx_description
1 polymer ?
#
loop_
_entity_poly.entity_id
_entity_poly.type
_entity_poly.pdbx_seq_one_letter_code
_entity_poly.pdbx_strand_id
1 'polypeptide(L)'
;MTVVRPSDGVSFSEAKWLRSLLSQERRPNLLVLCRGVEIESVVTSLTGLCARPVCARLLPVGRYLPSQRSGTLLLGDVAALTPSQQIELYDWMSGRPADLQVVSVTSVPLLPLVENGRFLEGLFYRLNVVSVVAF
;
A
#
# COMPACT_ATOMS: atom_id res chain seq x y z
N MET A 1 -21.62 -14.16 26.92
CA MET A 1 -21.25 -13.71 25.57
C MET A 1 -20.43 -12.43 25.72
N THR A 2 -19.11 -12.54 25.61
CA THR A 2 -18.18 -11.45 25.92
C THR A 2 -17.92 -10.66 24.64
N VAL A 3 -18.32 -9.40 24.62
CA VAL A 3 -18.06 -8.46 23.53
C VAL A 3 -16.55 -8.17 23.52
N VAL A 4 -15.85 -8.67 22.50
CA VAL A 4 -14.45 -8.32 22.25
C VAL A 4 -14.42 -6.90 21.69
N ARG A 5 -13.93 -5.96 22.50
CA ARG A 5 -13.55 -4.61 22.03
C ARG A 5 -12.26 -4.74 21.22
N PRO A 6 -12.13 -4.13 20.02
CA PRO A 6 -10.85 -4.05 19.36
C PRO A 6 -9.95 -3.11 20.18
N SER A 7 -8.87 -3.69 20.68
CA SER A 7 -7.89 -3.13 21.59
C SER A 7 -7.22 -1.85 21.06
N ASP A 8 -7.14 -0.90 21.98
CA ASP A 8 -6.08 0.05 22.32
C ASP A 8 -4.92 0.24 21.33
N GLY A 9 -4.62 1.53 21.11
CA GLY A 9 -3.66 2.06 20.15
C GLY A 9 -2.29 1.40 20.19
N VAL A 10 -1.74 1.18 18.99
CA VAL A 10 -0.37 0.72 18.82
C VAL A 10 0.54 1.96 18.84
N SER A 11 1.43 2.04 19.83
CA SER A 11 2.36 3.15 19.98
C SER A 11 3.74 2.63 20.39
N PHE A 12 4.78 3.15 19.72
CA PHE A 12 6.22 3.03 19.98
C PHE A 12 6.89 1.63 19.81
N SER A 13 6.75 1.01 18.63
CA SER A 13 7.83 0.16 18.03
C SER A 13 7.79 0.08 16.49
N GLU A 14 6.92 0.89 15.86
CA GLU A 14 6.45 0.64 14.49
C GLU A 14 7.49 0.87 13.40
N ALA A 15 8.38 1.83 13.61
CA ALA A 15 9.42 2.15 12.64
C ALA A 15 10.40 0.99 12.41
N LYS A 16 10.68 0.12 13.41
CA LYS A 16 11.70 -0.92 13.26
C LYS A 16 11.21 -2.11 12.44
N TRP A 17 9.99 -2.59 12.69
CA TRP A 17 9.42 -3.65 11.87
C TRP A 17 8.97 -3.14 10.50
N LEU A 18 8.49 -1.90 10.40
CA LEU A 18 8.21 -1.27 9.11
C LEU A 18 9.47 -1.15 8.26
N ARG A 19 10.58 -0.64 8.84
CA ARG A 19 11.89 -0.63 8.17
C ARG A 19 12.31 -2.02 7.73
N SER A 20 12.12 -3.04 8.58
CA SER A 20 12.39 -4.43 8.21
C SER A 20 11.57 -4.83 6.99
N LEU A 21 10.24 -4.67 6.98
CA LEU A 21 9.40 -5.02 5.82
C LEU A 21 9.80 -4.30 4.52
N LEU A 22 10.35 -3.09 4.64
CA LEU A 22 10.83 -2.29 3.52
C LEU A 22 12.28 -2.62 3.10
N SER A 23 13.03 -3.37 3.91
CA SER A 23 14.46 -3.67 3.70
C SER A 23 14.80 -5.17 3.54
N GLN A 24 13.84 -6.08 3.70
CA GLN A 24 14.07 -7.54 3.67
C GLN A 24 14.33 -8.08 2.25
N GLU A 25 14.92 -9.29 2.16
CA GLU A 25 15.06 -10.04 0.90
C GLU A 25 13.70 -10.41 0.30
N ARG A 26 12.70 -10.64 1.16
CA ARG A 26 11.29 -10.76 0.77
C ARG A 26 10.58 -9.46 1.12
N ARG A 27 10.27 -8.66 0.10
CA ARG A 27 9.59 -7.38 0.26
C ARG A 27 8.10 -7.54 0.03
N PRO A 28 7.27 -7.92 1.01
CA PRO A 28 5.84 -8.07 0.76
C PRO A 28 5.21 -6.74 0.34
N ASN A 29 4.09 -6.82 -0.36
CA ASN A 29 3.31 -5.60 -0.63
C ASN A 29 2.65 -5.15 0.68
N LEU A 30 2.62 -3.84 0.87
CA LEU A 30 2.17 -3.21 2.09
C LEU A 30 0.95 -2.34 1.78
N LEU A 31 -0.13 -2.50 2.52
CA LEU A 31 -1.28 -1.61 2.49
C LEU A 31 -1.31 -0.79 3.78
N VAL A 32 -1.29 0.54 3.64
CA VAL A 32 -1.30 1.51 4.72
C VAL A 32 -2.66 2.21 4.74
N LEU A 33 -3.42 2.03 5.81
CA LEU A 33 -4.67 2.76 6.06
C LEU A 33 -4.38 3.99 6.92
N CYS A 34 -4.59 5.18 6.37
CA CYS A 34 -4.49 6.43 7.10
C CYS A 34 -5.76 6.67 7.92
N ARG A 35 -5.60 6.90 9.23
CA ARG A 35 -6.68 7.30 10.15
C ARG A 35 -6.31 8.61 10.82
N GLY A 36 -6.91 9.71 10.37
CA GLY A 36 -6.67 11.03 10.95
C GLY A 36 -5.35 11.70 10.51
N VAL A 37 -4.64 11.11 9.55
CA VAL A 37 -3.44 11.67 8.92
C VAL A 37 -3.60 11.81 7.42
N GLU A 38 -2.97 12.86 6.88
CA GLU A 38 -2.94 13.12 5.45
C GLU A 38 -2.10 12.08 4.70
N ILE A 39 -2.64 11.58 3.58
CA ILE A 39 -1.97 10.60 2.71
C ILE A 39 -0.60 11.12 2.27
N GLU A 40 -0.49 12.41 1.92
CA GLU A 40 0.77 13.01 1.48
C GLU A 40 1.86 12.96 2.54
N SER A 41 1.52 13.17 3.81
CA SER A 41 2.46 13.11 4.93
C SER A 41 2.99 11.69 5.15
N VAL A 42 2.09 10.71 5.07
CA VAL A 42 2.43 9.28 5.16
C VAL A 42 3.30 8.86 3.98
N VAL A 43 2.94 9.26 2.76
CA VAL A 43 3.71 9.01 1.53
C VAL A 43 5.12 9.61 1.63
N THR A 44 5.24 10.84 2.11
CA THR A 44 6.53 11.52 2.33
C THR A 44 7.39 10.75 3.33
N SER A 45 6.79 10.36 4.47
CA SER A 45 7.48 9.60 5.52
C SER A 45 7.96 8.24 5.02
N LEU A 46 7.10 7.49 4.33
CA LEU A 46 7.43 6.18 3.76
C LEU A 46 8.52 6.28 2.69
N THR A 47 8.50 7.31 1.86
CA THR A 47 9.54 7.54 0.84
C THR A 47 10.94 7.62 1.47
N GLY A 48 11.07 8.21 2.66
CA GLY A 48 12.34 8.27 3.40
C GLY A 48 12.76 6.94 4.04
N LEU A 49 11.84 6.00 4.24
CA LEU A 49 12.08 4.71 4.87
C LEU A 49 12.33 3.57 3.87
N CYS A 50 11.79 3.69 2.66
CA CYS A 50 11.89 2.66 1.63
C CYS A 50 13.32 2.49 1.11
N ALA A 51 13.76 1.24 0.95
CA ALA A 51 15.04 0.95 0.32
C ALA A 51 15.03 1.35 -1.17
N ARG A 52 16.08 2.06 -1.60
CA ARG A 52 16.26 2.54 -2.98
C ARG A 52 16.40 1.37 -3.97
N PRO A 53 15.96 1.52 -5.24
CA PRO A 53 15.27 2.68 -5.79
C PRO A 53 13.81 2.78 -5.33
N VAL A 54 13.32 4.01 -5.13
CA VAL A 54 11.92 4.28 -4.74
C VAL A 54 11.28 5.16 -5.80
N CYS A 55 10.18 4.69 -6.37
CA CYS A 55 9.31 5.42 -7.27
C CYS A 55 8.02 5.75 -6.50
N ALA A 56 7.94 6.95 -5.93
CA ALA A 56 6.73 7.43 -5.26
C ALA A 56 5.79 8.13 -6.26
N ARG A 57 4.50 7.84 -6.15
CA ARG A 57 3.43 8.40 -6.99
C ARG A 57 2.17 8.62 -6.14
N LEU A 58 1.65 9.84 -6.15
CA LEU A 58 0.32 10.17 -5.62
C LEU A 58 -0.70 10.01 -6.76
N LEU A 59 -1.71 9.16 -6.58
CA LEU A 59 -2.82 9.03 -7.52
C LEU A 59 -3.88 10.11 -7.20
N PRO A 60 -4.64 10.61 -8.18
CA PRO A 60 -4.75 10.14 -9.58
C PRO A 60 -3.69 10.72 -10.54
N VAL A 61 -2.72 11.50 -10.04
CA VAL A 61 -1.85 12.37 -10.87
C VAL A 61 -0.61 11.64 -11.44
N GLY A 62 -0.43 10.35 -11.20
CA GLY A 62 0.63 9.54 -11.82
C GLY A 62 0.13 8.76 -13.04
N ARG A 63 0.09 9.37 -14.23
CA ARG A 63 -0.49 8.76 -15.45
C ARG A 63 0.20 7.50 -15.99
N TYR A 64 1.34 7.07 -15.45
CA TYR A 64 2.06 5.90 -15.96
C TYR A 64 2.76 5.12 -14.85
N LEU A 65 2.55 3.80 -14.84
CA LEU A 65 3.37 2.87 -14.06
C LEU A 65 4.81 2.87 -14.62
N PRO A 66 5.83 2.74 -13.76
CA PRO A 66 7.21 2.73 -14.24
C PRO A 66 7.47 1.52 -15.14
N SER A 67 8.18 1.73 -16.25
CA SER A 67 8.57 0.66 -17.17
C SER A 67 9.51 -0.35 -16.51
N GLN A 68 10.36 0.11 -15.61
CA GLN A 68 11.23 -0.73 -14.80
C GLN A 68 10.50 -1.23 -13.54
N ARG A 69 10.49 -2.55 -13.36
CA ARG A 69 9.77 -3.26 -12.29
C ARG A 69 10.73 -3.76 -11.20
N SER A 70 11.46 -2.86 -10.57
CA SER A 70 12.44 -3.16 -9.50
C SER A 70 12.37 -2.13 -8.37
N GLY A 71 12.71 -2.52 -7.15
CA GLY A 71 12.68 -1.63 -5.98
C GLY A 71 11.26 -1.35 -5.48
N THR A 72 11.00 -0.15 -4.98
CA THR A 72 9.72 0.18 -4.32
C THR A 72 8.85 1.11 -5.17
N LEU A 73 7.65 0.67 -5.54
CA LEU A 73 6.58 1.52 -6.05
C LEU A 73 5.68 1.94 -4.88
N LEU A 74 5.60 3.23 -4.60
CA LEU A 74 4.74 3.76 -3.55
C LEU A 74 3.56 4.51 -4.18
N LEU A 75 2.34 4.06 -3.88
CA LEU A 75 1.08 4.54 -4.45
C LEU A 75 0.23 5.21 -3.35
N GLY A 76 0.02 6.51 -3.46
CA GLY A 76 -0.91 7.24 -2.60
C GLY A 76 -2.33 7.21 -3.15
N ASP A 77 -3.30 7.12 -2.24
CA ASP A 77 -4.75 7.08 -2.49
C ASP A 77 -5.22 5.99 -3.46
N VAL A 78 -4.88 4.74 -3.17
CA VAL A 78 -5.25 3.61 -4.04
C VAL A 78 -6.76 3.36 -4.14
N ALA A 79 -7.56 3.87 -3.19
CA ALA A 79 -9.02 3.77 -3.27
C ALA A 79 -9.62 4.62 -4.40
N ALA A 80 -8.89 5.64 -4.86
CA ALA A 80 -9.30 6.50 -5.97
C ALA A 80 -8.99 5.92 -7.36
N LEU A 81 -8.37 4.74 -7.44
CA LEU A 81 -8.07 4.08 -8.71
C LEU A 81 -9.36 3.80 -9.50
N THR A 82 -9.41 4.25 -10.75
CA THR A 82 -10.48 3.86 -11.68
C THR A 82 -10.38 2.37 -12.01
N PRO A 83 -11.48 1.72 -12.47
CA PRO A 83 -11.43 0.30 -12.86
C PRO A 83 -10.33 -0.01 -13.88
N SER A 84 -10.10 0.87 -14.85
CA SER A 84 -9.02 0.70 -15.84
C SER A 84 -7.63 0.77 -15.20
N GLN A 85 -7.41 1.69 -14.25
CA GLN A 85 -6.13 1.79 -13.53
C GLN A 85 -5.91 0.60 -12.59
N GLN A 86 -6.98 0.03 -12.02
CA GLN A 86 -6.89 -1.18 -11.21
C GLN A 86 -6.45 -2.39 -12.06
N ILE A 87 -7.01 -2.54 -13.27
CA ILE A 87 -6.60 -3.59 -14.21
C ILE A 87 -5.15 -3.37 -14.65
N GLU A 88 -4.79 -2.14 -15.03
CA GLU A 88 -3.42 -1.78 -15.42
C GLU A 88 -2.41 -2.12 -14.32
N LEU A 89 -2.71 -1.76 -13.07
CA LEU A 89 -1.86 -2.09 -11.92
C LEU A 89 -1.79 -3.59 -11.66
N TYR A 90 -2.92 -4.29 -11.75
CA TYR A 90 -2.96 -5.75 -11.59
C TYR A 90 -2.07 -6.47 -12.60
N ASP A 91 -2.15 -6.06 -13.87
CA ASP A 91 -1.36 -6.62 -14.96
C ASP A 91 0.12 -6.27 -14.81
N TRP A 92 0.44 -5.02 -14.48
CA TRP A 92 1.82 -4.58 -14.24
C TRP A 92 2.51 -5.35 -13.11
N MET A 93 1.75 -5.69 -12.06
CA MET A 93 2.21 -6.52 -10.93
C MET A 93 2.33 -8.02 -11.27
N SER A 94 1.83 -8.46 -12.43
CA SER A 94 1.92 -9.87 -12.85
C SER A 94 3.34 -10.25 -13.30
N GLY A 95 3.78 -11.46 -12.93
CA GLY A 95 5.16 -11.90 -13.19
C GLY A 95 6.20 -11.15 -12.35
N ARG A 96 5.81 -10.77 -11.12
CA ARG A 96 6.57 -9.95 -10.17
C ARG A 96 8.04 -10.42 -9.99
N PRO A 97 9.02 -9.56 -10.28
CA PRO A 97 10.41 -9.76 -9.87
C PRO A 97 10.54 -9.80 -8.34
N ALA A 98 11.47 -10.61 -7.82
CA ALA A 98 11.63 -10.83 -6.38
C ALA A 98 11.94 -9.54 -5.59
N ASP A 99 12.52 -8.53 -6.24
CA ASP A 99 12.95 -7.26 -5.67
C ASP A 99 11.93 -6.12 -5.81
N LEU A 100 10.80 -6.35 -6.51
CA LEU A 100 9.72 -5.37 -6.61
C LEU A 100 8.88 -5.37 -5.32
N GLN A 101 8.60 -4.20 -4.76
CA GLN A 101 7.68 -3.96 -3.65
C GLN A 101 6.65 -2.91 -4.04
N VAL A 102 5.36 -3.16 -3.75
CA VAL A 102 4.32 -2.15 -3.85
C VAL A 102 3.87 -1.74 -2.44
N VAL A 103 3.96 -0.45 -2.14
CA VAL A 103 3.46 0.16 -0.91
C VAL A 103 2.28 1.05 -1.26
N SER A 104 1.09 0.62 -0.90
CA SER A 104 -0.17 1.31 -1.17
C SER A 104 -0.64 2.06 0.06
N VAL A 105 -1.13 3.28 -0.11
CA VAL A 105 -1.68 4.12 0.95
C VAL A 105 -3.12 4.48 0.59
N THR A 106 -4.02 4.46 1.57
CA THR A 106 -5.42 4.86 1.38
C THR A 106 -6.00 5.46 2.66
N SER A 107 -6.96 6.37 2.54
CA SER A 107 -7.73 6.94 3.65
C SER A 107 -9.02 6.17 3.94
N VAL A 108 -9.42 5.23 3.07
CA VAL A 108 -10.66 4.46 3.22
C VAL A 108 -10.39 2.96 3.19
N PRO A 109 -11.14 2.14 3.97
CA PRO A 109 -11.02 0.70 3.90
C PRO A 109 -11.36 0.16 2.50
N LEU A 110 -10.49 -0.66 1.92
CA LEU A 110 -10.70 -1.21 0.57
C LEU A 110 -11.69 -2.39 0.54
N LEU A 111 -11.81 -3.17 1.62
CA LEU A 111 -12.66 -4.36 1.64
C LEU A 111 -14.15 -4.04 1.32
N PRO A 112 -14.77 -2.99 1.90
CA PRO A 112 -16.12 -2.59 1.48
C PRO A 112 -16.20 -2.17 0.01
N LEU A 113 -15.13 -1.64 -0.58
CA LEU A 113 -15.11 -1.31 -2.01
C LEU A 113 -15.04 -2.59 -2.87
N VAL A 114 -14.33 -3.62 -2.40
CA VAL A 114 -14.28 -4.94 -3.04
C VAL A 114 -15.65 -5.60 -3.02
N GLU A 115 -16.30 -5.65 -1.86
CA GLU A 115 -17.62 -6.27 -1.68
C GLU A 115 -18.70 -5.61 -2.57
N ASN A 116 -18.56 -4.32 -2.85
CA ASN A 116 -19.46 -3.56 -3.73
C ASN A 116 -19.01 -3.53 -5.20
N GLY A 117 -18.00 -4.31 -5.60
CA GLY A 117 -17.50 -4.38 -6.98
C GLY A 117 -16.81 -3.09 -7.47
N ARG A 118 -16.47 -2.16 -6.57
CA ARG A 118 -15.78 -0.91 -6.88
C ARG A 118 -14.25 -1.03 -6.86
N PHE A 119 -13.74 -2.10 -6.25
CA PHE A 119 -12.32 -2.43 -6.22
C PHE A 119 -12.08 -3.89 -6.60
N LEU A 120 -11.11 -4.15 -7.47
CA LEU A 120 -10.81 -5.47 -7.99
C LEU A 120 -10.27 -6.37 -6.87
N GLU A 121 -10.97 -7.45 -6.56
CA GLU A 121 -10.62 -8.41 -5.50
C GLU A 121 -9.20 -8.97 -5.68
N GLY A 122 -8.85 -9.39 -6.89
CA GLY A 122 -7.52 -9.91 -7.20
C GLY A 122 -6.40 -8.88 -6.96
N LEU A 123 -6.68 -7.60 -7.19
CA LEU A 123 -5.73 -6.52 -6.88
C LEU A 123 -5.64 -6.30 -5.36
N PHE A 124 -6.77 -6.30 -4.66
CA PHE A 124 -6.82 -6.14 -3.20
C PHE A 124 -5.91 -7.16 -2.50
N TYR A 125 -6.04 -8.45 -2.79
CA TYR A 125 -5.19 -9.46 -2.16
C TYR A 125 -3.71 -9.34 -2.53
N ARG A 126 -3.39 -8.85 -3.73
CA ARG A 126 -1.99 -8.61 -4.13
C ARG A 126 -1.39 -7.42 -3.40
N LEU A 127 -2.14 -6.34 -3.17
CA LEU A 127 -1.66 -5.17 -2.43
C LEU A 127 -1.61 -5.43 -0.92
N ASN A 128 -2.61 -6.15 -0.40
CA ASN A 128 -2.82 -6.38 1.02
C ASN A 128 -2.15 -7.68 1.50
N VAL A 129 -0.84 -7.81 1.31
CA VAL A 129 -0.07 -8.93 1.91
C VAL A 129 0.22 -8.63 3.38
N VAL A 130 0.57 -7.39 3.69
CA VAL A 130 0.66 -6.86 5.06
C VAL A 130 -0.16 -5.58 5.14
N SER A 131 -0.98 -5.45 6.19
CA SER A 131 -1.80 -4.25 6.45
C SER A 131 -1.32 -3.54 7.70
N VAL A 132 -1.28 -2.20 7.64
CA VAL A 132 -0.84 -1.34 8.73
C VAL A 132 -1.73 -0.10 8.81
N VAL A 133 -1.87 0.47 10.00
CA VAL A 133 -2.67 1.68 10.23
C VAL A 133 -1.75 2.81 10.64
N ALA A 134 -1.87 3.97 10.00
CA ALA A 134 -1.17 5.19 10.36
C ALA A 134 -2.13 6.15 11.09
N PHE A 135 -1.67 6.74 12.20
CA PHE A 135 -2.42 7.65 13.07
C PHE A 135 -1.73 9.01 13.21
#